data_AF-A0A291DPN6-F1
#
_entry.id   AF-A0A291DPN6-F1
#
_cell.length_a   1.000
_cell.length_b   1.000
_cell.length_c   1.000
_cell.angle_alpha   90.00
_cell.angle_beta   90.00
_cell.angle_gamma   90.00
#
_symmetry.space_group_name_H-M   'P 1'
#
loop_
_entity.id
_entity.type
_entity.pdbx_description
1 polymer ?
#
loop_
_entity_poly.entity_id
_entity_poly.type
_entity_poly.pdbx_seq_one_letter_code
_entity_poly.pdbx_strand_id
1 'polypeptide(L)'
;MSDKNVYQRLAEVRKSISYLKKEKSGNQFQYVGSSDVLGALHSAINDAGLLLIPSITNHKLNERVELIGSEENQKERATYFTELEMNMRWQNIDDKNDFVDSAWYAQGVDIAGEKGVGKALTYGEKYFLLKFFNIATDKDDPDSFQRKQESIQPPKLIDGKQLAALKDEARKVAELAGAELSIIQNKLAEAAKVPSLDQLPVNLFSSAMAQLIKWKQSYEKNSQESKSAEQKQNDINWGNAQ
;
A
#
# COMPACT_ATOMS: atom_id res chain seq x y z
N MET A 1 34.89 22.08 -34.51
CA MET A 1 34.55 22.22 -33.07
C MET A 1 35.25 21.07 -32.36
N SER A 2 35.75 21.25 -31.14
CA SER A 2 36.33 20.11 -30.39
C SER A 2 35.27 19.02 -30.24
N ASP A 3 35.56 17.80 -30.68
CA ASP A 3 34.66 16.66 -30.44
C ASP A 3 34.53 16.47 -28.93
N LYS A 4 33.28 16.48 -28.46
CA LYS A 4 32.98 16.35 -27.03
C LYS A 4 33.22 14.91 -26.59
N ASN A 5 33.91 14.75 -25.47
CA ASN A 5 34.03 13.43 -24.84
C ASN A 5 32.74 13.00 -24.16
N VAL A 6 32.64 11.73 -23.79
CA VAL A 6 31.47 11.12 -23.15
C VAL A 6 31.01 11.89 -21.90
N TYR A 7 31.93 12.39 -21.07
CA TYR A 7 31.60 13.14 -19.86
C TYR A 7 30.96 14.49 -20.17
N GLN A 8 31.46 15.20 -21.18
CA GLN A 8 30.88 16.46 -21.63
C GLN A 8 29.48 16.26 -22.20
N ARG A 9 29.25 15.19 -22.96
CA ARG A 9 27.93 14.79 -23.48
C ARG A 9 26.96 14.45 -22.35
N LEU A 10 27.38 13.65 -21.37
CA LEU A 10 26.57 13.31 -20.20
C LEU A 10 26.20 14.54 -19.36
N ALA A 11 27.12 15.50 -19.24
CA ALA A 11 26.84 16.77 -18.57
C ALA A 11 25.78 17.61 -19.31
N GLU A 12 25.68 17.51 -20.64
CA GLU A 12 24.64 18.17 -21.43
C GLU A 12 23.27 17.56 -21.21
N VAL A 13 23.19 16.21 -21.21
CA VAL A 13 21.97 15.49 -20.84
C VAL A 13 21.50 15.94 -19.46
N ARG A 14 22.40 15.96 -18.47
CA ARG A 14 22.08 16.41 -17.11
C ARG A 14 21.55 17.85 -17.05
N LYS A 15 22.14 18.78 -17.80
CA LYS A 15 21.70 20.19 -17.83
C LYS A 15 20.32 20.36 -18.44
N SER A 16 19.94 19.50 -19.39
CA SER A 16 18.62 19.56 -20.03
C SER A 16 17.48 19.14 -19.10
N ILE A 17 17.77 18.40 -18.02
CA ILE A 17 16.76 17.84 -17.13
C ILE A 17 16.95 18.39 -15.72
N SER A 18 16.26 19.49 -15.45
CA SER A 18 16.18 20.07 -14.11
C SER A 18 15.08 19.43 -13.25
N TYR A 19 14.00 18.92 -13.86
CA TYR A 19 12.87 18.34 -13.15
C TYR A 19 11.95 17.50 -14.07
N LEU A 20 11.61 16.27 -13.66
CA LEU A 20 10.60 15.45 -14.35
C LEU A 20 9.21 15.82 -13.81
N LYS A 21 8.36 16.41 -14.66
CA LYS A 21 6.96 16.74 -14.33
C LYS A 21 6.08 15.50 -14.50
N LYS A 22 5.18 15.26 -13.54
CA LYS A 22 4.28 14.10 -13.50
C LYS A 22 3.22 14.18 -14.61
N GLU A 23 3.04 13.14 -15.41
CA GLU A 23 2.01 13.14 -16.48
C GLU A 23 0.96 12.02 -16.37
N LYS A 24 1.14 10.97 -15.56
CA LYS A 24 0.15 9.88 -15.48
C LYS A 24 -0.72 9.95 -14.24
N SER A 25 -1.98 10.34 -14.44
CA SER A 25 -3.10 10.15 -13.51
C SER A 25 -3.90 8.92 -13.93
N GLY A 26 -3.66 7.78 -13.27
CA GLY A 26 -4.47 6.58 -13.37
C GLY A 26 -4.96 6.20 -11.97
N ASN A 27 -6.25 5.89 -11.85
CA ASN A 27 -7.02 5.73 -10.61
C ASN A 27 -6.16 5.34 -9.39
N GLN A 28 -6.04 6.30 -8.47
CA GLN A 28 -5.36 6.28 -7.16
C GLN A 28 -3.83 6.49 -7.07
N PHE A 29 -3.10 6.70 -8.18
CA PHE A 29 -1.63 6.84 -8.11
C PHE A 29 -1.07 8.03 -8.91
N GLN A 30 -0.01 8.66 -8.39
CA GLN A 30 0.85 9.60 -9.12
C GLN A 30 2.32 9.19 -8.89
N TYR A 31 2.85 8.29 -9.72
CA TYR A 31 4.27 7.90 -9.73
C TYR A 31 4.90 8.23 -11.08
N VAL A 32 6.23 8.39 -11.12
CA VAL A 32 6.94 8.47 -12.40
C VAL A 32 7.11 7.07 -12.95
N GLY A 33 6.45 6.74 -14.07
CA GLY A 33 6.62 5.46 -14.73
C GLY A 33 8.00 5.34 -15.38
N SER A 34 8.50 4.11 -15.58
CA SER A 34 9.76 3.90 -16.32
C SER A 34 9.72 4.53 -17.71
N SER A 35 8.55 4.51 -18.37
CA SER A 35 8.34 5.18 -19.66
C SER A 35 8.43 6.71 -19.58
N ASP A 36 8.07 7.31 -18.44
CA ASP A 36 8.13 8.76 -18.27
C ASP A 36 9.57 9.22 -18.06
N VAL A 37 10.36 8.44 -17.29
CA VAL A 37 11.81 8.67 -17.14
C VAL A 37 12.52 8.56 -18.48
N LEU A 38 12.29 7.46 -19.20
CA LEU A 38 12.89 7.24 -20.52
C LEU A 38 12.47 8.33 -21.50
N GLY A 39 11.17 8.63 -21.60
CA GLY A 39 10.65 9.64 -22.53
C GLY A 39 11.27 11.02 -22.33
N ALA A 40 11.51 11.43 -21.08
CA ALA A 40 12.13 12.71 -20.78
C ALA A 40 13.64 12.76 -21.05
N LEU A 41 14.32 11.62 -20.96
CA LEU A 41 15.77 11.51 -21.19
C LEU A 41 16.12 11.21 -22.66
N HIS A 42 15.22 10.58 -23.40
CA HIS A 42 15.53 9.97 -24.70
C HIS A 42 16.03 10.99 -25.72
N SER A 43 15.34 12.12 -25.89
CA SER A 43 15.77 13.17 -26.84
C SER A 43 17.12 13.74 -26.45
N ALA A 44 17.31 14.07 -25.16
CA ALA A 44 18.56 14.63 -24.67
C ALA A 44 19.77 13.69 -24.85
N ILE A 45 19.58 12.38 -24.63
CA ILE A 45 20.60 11.35 -24.85
C ILE A 45 20.97 11.27 -26.34
N ASN A 46 19.97 11.23 -27.22
CA ASN A 46 20.19 11.15 -28.66
C ASN A 46 20.87 12.41 -29.20
N ASP A 47 20.43 13.59 -28.78
CA ASP A 47 20.98 14.88 -29.19
C ASP A 47 22.44 15.05 -28.72
N ALA A 48 22.77 14.47 -27.56
CA ALA A 48 24.14 14.42 -27.04
C ALA A 48 25.02 13.35 -27.72
N GLY A 49 24.46 12.51 -28.61
CA GLY A 49 25.16 11.43 -29.29
C GLY A 49 25.69 10.37 -28.32
N LEU A 50 24.82 9.87 -27.45
CA LEU A 50 25.13 8.84 -26.46
C LEU A 50 24.28 7.59 -26.65
N LEU A 51 24.85 6.42 -26.36
CA LEU A 51 24.12 5.17 -26.20
C LEU A 51 24.30 4.65 -24.77
N LEU A 52 23.21 4.21 -24.15
CA LEU A 52 23.25 3.41 -22.93
C LEU A 52 23.20 1.93 -23.31
N ILE A 53 24.22 1.18 -22.92
CA ILE A 53 24.37 -0.25 -23.22
C ILE A 53 24.38 -1.01 -21.87
N PRO A 54 23.24 -1.55 -21.44
CA PRO A 54 23.17 -2.37 -20.24
C PRO A 54 23.72 -3.79 -20.53
N SER A 55 24.43 -4.34 -19.55
CA SER A 55 24.93 -5.72 -19.56
C SER A 55 24.70 -6.36 -18.20
N ILE A 56 24.16 -7.58 -18.16
CA ILE A 56 24.07 -8.37 -16.92
C ILE A 56 25.41 -9.09 -16.75
N THR A 57 26.11 -8.80 -15.65
CA THR A 57 27.43 -9.36 -15.35
C THR A 57 27.34 -10.54 -14.39
N ASN A 58 26.31 -10.57 -13.55
CA ASN A 58 26.03 -11.69 -12.65
C ASN A 58 24.52 -11.73 -12.32
N HIS A 59 24.03 -12.88 -11.88
CA HIS A 59 22.65 -13.02 -11.43
C HIS A 59 22.56 -14.03 -10.29
N LYS A 60 21.56 -13.82 -9.42
CA LYS A 60 21.22 -14.74 -8.33
C LYS A 60 19.72 -14.84 -8.19
N LEU A 61 19.23 -16.06 -8.03
CA LEU A 61 17.84 -16.33 -7.71
C LEU A 61 17.78 -16.90 -6.30
N ASN A 62 17.00 -16.28 -5.42
CA ASN A 62 16.71 -16.82 -4.10
C ASN A 62 15.24 -17.22 -4.07
N GLU A 63 14.99 -18.48 -3.77
CA GLU A 63 13.65 -19.03 -3.63
C GLU A 63 13.30 -19.15 -2.14
N ARG A 64 12.10 -18.71 -1.79
CA ARG A 64 11.51 -18.89 -0.47
C ARG A 64 10.11 -19.44 -0.60
N VAL A 65 9.88 -20.63 -0.04
CA VAL A 65 8.55 -21.24 0.03
C VAL A 65 7.97 -20.97 1.40
N GLU A 66 6.76 -20.42 1.45
CA GLU A 66 6.01 -20.17 2.67
C GLU A 66 4.67 -20.91 2.64
N LEU A 67 4.29 -21.51 3.76
CA LEU A 67 2.94 -22.04 3.95
C LEU A 67 2.02 -20.88 4.33
N ILE A 68 0.98 -20.68 3.52
CA ILE A 68 -0.03 -19.66 3.72
C ILE A 68 -1.42 -20.29 3.77
N GLY A 69 -2.23 -19.89 4.74
CA GLY A 69 -3.57 -20.43 4.97
C GLY A 69 -3.81 -20.77 6.44
N SER A 70 -5.04 -21.19 6.76
CA SER A 70 -5.35 -21.81 8.05
C SER A 70 -4.81 -23.24 8.10
N GLU A 71 -4.66 -23.81 9.30
CA GLU A 71 -4.19 -25.19 9.49
C GLU A 71 -4.95 -26.21 8.62
N GLU A 72 -6.26 -26.00 8.42
CA GLU A 72 -7.13 -26.88 7.61
C GLU A 72 -7.02 -26.66 6.09
N ASN A 73 -6.37 -25.57 5.62
CA ASN A 73 -6.27 -25.20 4.20
C ASN A 73 -4.92 -24.54 3.88
N GLN A 74 -3.82 -25.21 4.23
CA GLN A 74 -2.48 -24.73 3.91
C GLN A 74 -2.21 -24.81 2.41
N LYS A 75 -1.67 -23.75 1.84
CA LYS A 75 -1.15 -23.68 0.47
C LYS A 75 0.31 -23.25 0.50
N GLU A 76 1.09 -23.78 -0.41
CA GLU A 76 2.46 -23.30 -0.62
C GLU A 76 2.44 -22.04 -1.50
N ARG A 77 3.22 -21.04 -1.10
CA ARG A 77 3.55 -19.88 -1.92
C ARG A 77 5.06 -19.82 -2.09
N ALA A 78 5.51 -19.98 -3.32
CA ALA A 78 6.88 -19.68 -3.69
C ALA A 78 7.04 -18.17 -3.94
N THR A 79 8.09 -17.59 -3.38
CA THR A 79 8.56 -16.23 -3.67
C THR A 79 9.97 -16.32 -4.22
N TYR A 80 10.16 -15.75 -5.40
CA TYR A 80 11.41 -15.68 -6.11
C TYR A 80 11.98 -14.26 -6.01
N PHE A 81 13.17 -14.15 -5.43
CA PHE A 81 13.94 -12.93 -5.35
C PHE A 81 15.08 -12.98 -6.36
N THR A 82 14.88 -12.30 -7.48
CA THR A 82 15.89 -12.16 -8.53
C THR A 82 16.77 -10.96 -8.24
N GLU A 83 18.08 -11.19 -8.20
CA GLU A 83 19.13 -10.18 -8.09
C GLU A 83 19.95 -10.19 -9.37
N LEU A 84 20.23 -9.01 -9.94
CA LEU A 84 21.07 -8.83 -11.11
C LEU A 84 22.19 -7.85 -10.77
N GLU A 85 23.43 -8.26 -10.98
CA GLU A 85 24.55 -7.31 -11.09
C GLU A 85 24.70 -6.93 -12.56
N MET A 86 24.88 -5.64 -12.80
CA MET A 86 24.86 -5.07 -14.13
C MET A 86 26.04 -4.11 -14.33
N ASN A 87 26.46 -3.93 -15.58
CA ASN A 87 27.26 -2.80 -16.02
C ASN A 87 26.41 -1.97 -16.98
N MET A 88 26.28 -0.69 -16.67
CA MET A 88 25.55 0.30 -17.46
C MET A 88 26.58 1.18 -18.17
N ARG A 89 26.85 0.90 -19.44
CA ARG A 89 27.85 1.62 -20.23
C ARG A 89 27.23 2.81 -20.96
N TRP A 90 27.78 3.99 -20.76
CA TRP A 90 27.57 5.13 -21.64
C TRP A 90 28.64 5.16 -22.72
N GLN A 91 28.22 5.08 -23.98
CA GLN A 91 29.09 5.05 -25.15
C GLN A 91 28.93 6.36 -25.95
N ASN A 92 30.03 7.05 -26.20
CA ASN A 92 30.08 8.09 -27.24
C ASN A 92 29.92 7.42 -28.61
N ILE A 93 28.95 7.87 -29.41
CA ILE A 93 28.67 7.26 -30.73
C ILE A 93 29.77 7.54 -31.77
N ASP A 94 30.55 8.61 -31.56
CA ASP A 94 31.57 9.05 -32.51
C ASP A 94 32.93 8.37 -32.26
N ASP A 95 33.16 7.83 -31.05
CA ASP A 95 34.38 7.10 -30.68
C ASP A 95 34.07 5.92 -29.76
N LYS A 96 34.25 4.69 -30.28
CA LYS A 96 34.04 3.44 -29.56
C LYS A 96 34.94 3.26 -28.32
N ASN A 97 36.05 3.99 -28.23
CA ASN A 97 36.98 3.91 -27.11
C ASN A 97 36.66 4.94 -26.01
N ASP A 98 35.73 5.87 -26.26
CA ASP A 98 35.31 6.90 -25.31
C ASP A 98 33.98 6.50 -24.65
N PHE A 99 34.09 5.91 -23.47
CA PHE A 99 32.94 5.38 -22.73
C PHE A 99 33.11 5.51 -21.22
N VAL A 100 31.99 5.38 -20.50
CA VAL A 100 31.95 5.29 -19.04
C VAL A 100 31.17 4.07 -18.64
N ASP A 101 31.81 3.20 -17.87
CA ASP A 101 31.15 2.05 -17.25
C ASP A 101 30.66 2.42 -15.85
N SER A 102 29.47 1.95 -15.51
CA SER A 102 28.89 2.12 -14.18
C SER A 102 28.35 0.78 -13.69
N ALA A 103 28.99 0.24 -12.66
CA ALA A 103 28.47 -0.93 -11.98
C ALA A 103 27.13 -0.58 -11.32
N TRP A 104 26.15 -1.46 -11.51
CA TRP A 104 24.80 -1.28 -11.03
C TRP A 104 24.22 -2.59 -10.52
N TYR A 105 23.17 -2.48 -9.72
CA TYR A 105 22.52 -3.62 -9.11
C TYR A 105 21.01 -3.45 -9.14
N ALA A 106 20.30 -4.52 -9.45
CA ALA A 106 18.85 -4.51 -9.64
C ALA A 106 18.19 -5.74 -9.02
N GLN A 107 16.95 -5.55 -8.54
CA GLN A 107 16.20 -6.60 -7.85
C GLN A 107 14.76 -6.68 -8.34
N GLY A 108 14.21 -7.89 -8.35
CA GLY A 108 12.82 -8.16 -8.69
C GLY A 108 12.23 -9.26 -7.82
N VAL A 109 11.07 -9.00 -7.22
CA VAL A 109 10.31 -10.01 -6.45
C VAL A 109 9.17 -10.55 -7.29
N ASP A 110 9.05 -11.88 -7.37
CA ASP A 110 7.94 -12.54 -8.02
C ASP A 110 7.33 -13.67 -7.20
N ILE A 111 6.00 -13.74 -7.19
CA ILE A 111 5.22 -14.73 -6.42
C ILE A 111 4.58 -15.76 -7.39
N ALA A 112 4.73 -15.55 -8.71
CA ALA A 112 4.10 -16.33 -9.77
C ALA A 112 5.09 -17.10 -10.67
N GLY A 113 6.41 -16.98 -10.44
CA GLY A 113 7.46 -17.84 -11.02
C GLY A 113 8.16 -17.37 -12.29
N GLU A 114 7.68 -16.32 -12.98
CA GLU A 114 8.16 -16.00 -14.34
C GLU A 114 8.54 -14.53 -14.57
N LYS A 115 8.26 -13.64 -13.61
CA LYS A 115 8.37 -12.17 -13.84
C LYS A 115 9.55 -11.50 -13.13
N GLY A 116 10.37 -12.25 -12.41
CA GLY A 116 11.46 -11.71 -11.57
C GLY A 116 12.49 -10.90 -12.35
N VAL A 117 13.03 -11.45 -13.44
CA VAL A 117 14.06 -10.80 -14.28
C VAL A 117 13.53 -9.52 -14.93
N GLY A 118 12.33 -9.56 -15.53
CA GLY A 118 11.72 -8.40 -16.16
C GLY A 118 11.45 -7.25 -15.18
N LYS A 119 11.02 -7.58 -13.96
CA LYS A 119 10.87 -6.60 -12.87
C LYS A 119 12.22 -6.00 -12.49
N ALA A 120 13.25 -6.83 -12.28
CA ALA A 120 14.59 -6.37 -11.95
C ALA A 120 15.13 -5.40 -13.01
N LEU A 121 15.06 -5.75 -14.29
CA LEU A 121 15.51 -4.89 -15.38
C LEU A 121 14.74 -3.56 -15.44
N THR A 122 13.41 -3.61 -15.33
CA THR A 122 12.55 -2.42 -15.43
C THR A 122 12.81 -1.42 -14.30
N TYR A 123 12.95 -1.90 -13.06
CA TYR A 123 13.26 -1.03 -11.92
C TYR A 123 14.73 -0.61 -11.91
N GLY A 124 15.63 -1.54 -12.27
CA GLY A 124 17.06 -1.31 -12.38
C GLY A 124 17.39 -0.16 -13.33
N GLU A 125 16.85 -0.18 -14.55
CA GLU A 125 17.05 0.88 -15.55
C GLU A 125 16.46 2.21 -15.07
N LYS A 126 15.22 2.20 -14.56
CA LYS A 126 14.56 3.41 -14.04
C LYS A 126 15.42 4.10 -12.98
N TYR A 127 15.85 3.35 -11.95
CA TYR A 127 16.62 3.93 -10.86
C TYR A 127 18.06 4.26 -11.27
N PHE A 128 18.66 3.50 -12.17
CA PHE A 128 19.96 3.85 -12.75
C PHE A 128 19.90 5.25 -13.37
N LEU A 129 18.97 5.49 -14.30
CA LEU A 129 18.84 6.77 -15.00
C LEU A 129 18.58 7.93 -14.02
N LEU A 130 17.65 7.74 -13.08
CA LEU A 130 17.34 8.76 -12.07
C LEU A 130 18.57 9.11 -11.22
N LYS A 131 19.29 8.10 -10.72
CA LYS A 131 20.43 8.32 -9.82
C LYS A 131 21.67 8.78 -10.56
N PHE A 132 21.95 8.25 -11.73
CA PHE A 132 23.09 8.63 -12.57
C PHE A 132 23.04 10.12 -12.94
N PHE A 133 21.86 10.64 -13.31
CA PHE A 133 21.69 12.06 -13.64
C PHE A 133 21.33 12.95 -12.44
N ASN A 134 21.30 12.40 -11.23
CA ASN A 134 20.90 13.10 -9.99
C ASN A 134 19.52 13.77 -10.07
N ILE A 135 18.56 13.10 -10.72
CA ILE A 135 17.18 13.54 -10.77
C ILE A 135 16.53 13.24 -9.41
N ALA A 136 15.87 14.24 -8.82
CA ALA A 136 15.25 14.11 -7.49
C ALA A 136 14.19 13.01 -7.45
N THR A 137 14.22 12.16 -6.41
CA THR A 137 13.31 11.01 -6.24
C THR A 137 12.47 11.09 -4.96
N ASP A 138 12.43 12.24 -4.28
CA ASP A 138 11.85 12.39 -2.92
C ASP A 138 10.36 11.98 -2.84
N LYS A 139 9.66 11.94 -3.99
CA LYS A 139 8.25 11.54 -4.09
C LYS A 139 8.04 10.13 -4.65
N ASP A 140 9.10 9.46 -5.10
CA ASP A 140 9.15 8.05 -5.52
C ASP A 140 9.87 7.17 -4.48
N ASP A 141 9.99 7.67 -3.25
CA ASP A 141 10.61 6.97 -2.12
C ASP A 141 9.88 5.63 -1.88
N PRO A 142 10.58 4.48 -1.83
CA PRO A 142 10.00 3.19 -1.49
C PRO A 142 9.17 3.21 -0.20
N ASP A 143 9.43 4.10 0.77
CA ASP A 143 8.60 4.26 1.98
C ASP A 143 7.17 4.75 1.70
N SER A 144 6.96 5.45 0.58
CA SER A 144 5.62 5.85 0.13
C SER A 144 4.85 4.68 -0.51
N PHE A 145 5.57 3.70 -1.06
CA PHE A 145 5.04 2.46 -1.64
C PHE A 145 4.81 1.37 -0.57
N GLN A 146 5.73 1.23 0.39
CA GLN A 146 5.68 0.22 1.46
C GLN A 146 4.40 0.35 2.28
N ARG A 147 4.00 1.59 2.64
CA ARG A 147 2.76 1.89 3.37
C ARG A 147 1.46 1.48 2.63
N LYS A 148 1.52 1.15 1.34
CA LYS A 148 0.33 0.84 0.52
C LYS A 148 0.37 -0.52 -0.17
N GLN A 149 1.46 -1.27 -0.13
CA GLN A 149 1.43 -2.67 -0.57
C GLN A 149 0.71 -3.57 0.45
N GLU A 150 0.71 -3.16 1.71
CA GLU A 150 -0.16 -3.71 2.76
C GLU A 150 -1.67 -3.52 2.45
N SER A 151 -2.04 -2.61 1.53
CA SER A 151 -3.44 -2.37 1.14
C SER A 151 -3.89 -3.08 -0.14
N ILE A 152 -3.06 -3.93 -0.76
CA ILE A 152 -3.40 -4.66 -2.01
C ILE A 152 -4.00 -6.04 -1.73
N GLN A 153 -3.84 -6.59 -0.52
CA GLN A 153 -4.62 -7.77 -0.15
C GLN A 153 -6.03 -7.32 0.25
N PRO A 154 -7.11 -7.96 -0.26
CA PRO A 154 -8.44 -7.71 0.26
C PRO A 154 -8.38 -7.89 1.78
N PRO A 155 -8.93 -6.95 2.55
CA PRO A 155 -8.84 -7.01 4.00
C PRO A 155 -9.36 -8.37 4.45
N LYS A 156 -8.54 -9.08 5.23
CA LYS A 156 -8.97 -10.36 5.82
C LYS A 156 -10.25 -10.07 6.60
N LEU A 157 -11.35 -10.70 6.19
CA LEU A 157 -12.65 -10.53 6.84
C LEU A 157 -12.68 -11.30 8.16
N ILE A 158 -13.51 -10.85 9.09
CA ILE A 158 -13.74 -11.54 10.35
C ILE A 158 -14.16 -12.99 10.12
N ASP A 159 -13.73 -13.89 11.00
CA ASP A 159 -14.15 -15.29 10.95
C ASP A 159 -15.55 -15.50 11.57
N GLY A 160 -16.07 -16.73 11.48
CA GLY A 160 -17.39 -17.06 12.03
C GLY A 160 -17.51 -16.88 13.55
N LYS A 161 -16.40 -17.05 14.31
CA LYS A 161 -16.39 -16.87 15.76
C LYS A 161 -16.49 -15.38 16.11
N GLN A 162 -15.74 -14.54 15.41
CA GLN A 162 -15.77 -13.09 15.54
C GLN A 162 -17.13 -12.51 15.12
N LEU A 163 -17.71 -12.99 14.02
CA LEU A 163 -19.06 -12.58 13.60
C LEU A 163 -20.12 -12.97 14.63
N ALA A 164 -20.03 -14.18 15.20
CA ALA A 164 -20.95 -14.62 16.25
C ALA A 164 -20.85 -13.73 17.50
N ALA A 165 -19.63 -13.38 17.93
CA ALA A 165 -19.41 -12.49 19.07
C ALA A 165 -20.02 -11.09 18.84
N LEU A 166 -19.83 -10.51 17.66
CA LEU A 166 -20.43 -9.22 17.30
C LEU A 166 -21.97 -9.30 17.28
N LYS A 167 -22.54 -10.37 16.73
CA LYS A 167 -23.99 -10.57 16.71
C LYS A 167 -24.58 -10.76 18.10
N ASP A 168 -23.87 -11.46 18.99
CA ASP A 168 -24.29 -11.65 20.38
C ASP A 168 -24.31 -10.33 21.14
N GLU A 169 -23.25 -9.53 21.03
CA GLU A 169 -23.22 -8.23 21.70
C GLU A 169 -24.22 -7.23 21.09
N ALA A 170 -24.42 -7.26 19.77
CA ALA A 170 -25.45 -6.46 19.10
C ALA A 170 -26.86 -6.85 19.56
N ARG A 171 -27.12 -8.12 19.88
CA ARG A 171 -28.40 -8.58 20.43
C ARG A 171 -28.66 -7.98 21.81
N LYS A 172 -27.66 -7.96 22.69
CA LYS A 172 -27.79 -7.34 24.02
C LYS A 172 -28.10 -5.84 23.91
N VAL A 173 -27.45 -5.14 22.98
CA VAL A 173 -27.76 -3.73 22.69
C VAL A 173 -29.19 -3.57 22.17
N ALA A 174 -29.62 -4.44 21.25
CA ALA A 174 -30.97 -4.41 20.68
C ALA A 174 -32.06 -4.62 21.75
N GLU A 175 -31.87 -5.58 22.65
CA GLU A 175 -32.75 -5.85 23.78
C GLU A 175 -32.88 -4.64 24.70
N LEU A 176 -31.76 -4.00 25.06
CA LEU A 176 -31.77 -2.81 25.92
C LEU A 176 -32.36 -1.58 25.23
N ALA A 177 -32.19 -1.47 23.92
CA ALA A 177 -32.72 -0.36 23.11
C ALA A 177 -34.20 -0.54 22.73
N GLY A 178 -34.79 -1.73 22.94
CA GLY A 178 -36.12 -2.07 22.43
C GLY A 178 -36.21 -2.02 20.90
N ALA A 179 -35.11 -2.29 20.20
CA ALA A 179 -35.01 -2.18 18.75
C ALA A 179 -34.78 -3.55 18.11
N GLU A 180 -35.11 -3.69 16.83
CA GLU A 180 -34.73 -4.90 16.10
C GLU A 180 -33.20 -5.02 15.96
N LEU A 181 -32.70 -6.26 16.03
CA LEU A 181 -31.28 -6.58 15.89
C LEU A 181 -30.69 -6.05 14.57
N SER A 182 -31.47 -6.09 13.49
CA SER A 182 -31.12 -5.57 12.16
C SER A 182 -30.73 -4.09 12.21
N ILE A 183 -31.41 -3.28 13.03
CA ILE A 183 -31.15 -1.84 13.17
C ILE A 183 -29.78 -1.61 13.81
N ILE A 184 -29.43 -2.38 14.85
CA ILE A 184 -28.13 -2.27 15.52
C ILE A 184 -27.01 -2.73 14.59
N GLN A 185 -27.22 -3.82 13.85
CA GLN A 185 -26.26 -4.34 12.88
C GLN A 185 -25.98 -3.35 11.74
N ASN A 186 -27.04 -2.74 11.18
CA ASN A 186 -26.91 -1.75 10.12
C ASN A 186 -26.17 -0.50 10.60
N LYS A 187 -26.51 0.02 11.79
CA LYS A 187 -25.79 1.17 12.37
C LYS A 187 -24.31 0.87 12.62
N LEU A 188 -24.00 -0.35 13.05
CA LEU A 188 -22.61 -0.76 13.26
C LEU A 188 -21.85 -0.88 11.93
N ALA A 189 -22.48 -1.44 10.90
CA ALA A 189 -21.92 -1.53 9.55
C ALA A 189 -21.67 -0.14 8.95
N GLU A 190 -22.63 0.79 9.09
CA GLU A 190 -22.50 2.19 8.68
C GLU A 190 -21.34 2.89 9.42
N ALA A 191 -21.24 2.72 10.74
CA ALA A 191 -20.16 3.29 11.55
C ALA A 191 -18.78 2.77 11.13
N ALA A 192 -18.70 1.50 10.73
CA ALA A 192 -17.49 0.86 10.23
C ALA A 192 -17.26 1.09 8.73
N LYS A 193 -18.18 1.77 8.03
CA LYS A 193 -18.16 2.02 6.58
C LYS A 193 -18.05 0.73 5.76
N VAL A 194 -18.76 -0.31 6.17
CA VAL A 194 -18.83 -1.60 5.45
C VAL A 194 -20.26 -1.87 4.97
N PRO A 195 -20.46 -2.64 3.87
CA PRO A 195 -21.79 -2.93 3.36
C PRO A 195 -22.65 -3.74 4.33
N SER A 196 -22.03 -4.63 5.10
CA SER A 196 -22.69 -5.49 6.07
C SER A 196 -21.70 -6.00 7.10
N LEU A 197 -22.21 -6.47 8.24
CA LEU A 197 -21.38 -6.91 9.38
C LEU A 197 -20.52 -8.13 9.06
N ASP A 198 -20.96 -9.03 8.17
CA ASP A 198 -20.20 -10.17 7.67
C ASP A 198 -19.04 -9.78 6.73
N GLN A 199 -19.04 -8.55 6.23
CA GLN A 199 -17.97 -7.99 5.42
C GLN A 199 -17.03 -7.09 6.23
N LEU A 200 -17.02 -7.21 7.56
CA LEU A 200 -16.14 -6.44 8.42
C LEU A 200 -14.67 -6.95 8.32
N PRO A 201 -13.70 -6.06 8.05
CA PRO A 201 -12.27 -6.37 8.19
C PRO A 201 -11.87 -6.76 9.62
N VAL A 202 -10.98 -7.75 9.77
CA VAL A 202 -10.47 -8.24 11.08
C VAL A 202 -9.86 -7.11 11.91
N ASN A 203 -9.13 -6.18 11.29
CA ASN A 203 -8.51 -5.05 11.98
C ASN A 203 -9.53 -4.07 12.59
N LEU A 204 -10.80 -4.10 12.14
CA LEU A 204 -11.88 -3.29 12.70
C LEU A 204 -12.68 -3.99 13.80
N PHE A 205 -12.48 -5.29 14.02
CA PHE A 205 -13.23 -6.09 15.00
C PHE A 205 -13.24 -5.47 16.40
N SER A 206 -12.06 -5.14 16.95
CA SER A 206 -11.95 -4.58 18.30
C SER A 206 -12.66 -3.23 18.43
N SER A 207 -12.60 -2.40 17.37
CA SER A 207 -13.30 -1.11 17.35
C SER A 207 -14.82 -1.26 17.30
N ALA A 208 -15.31 -2.23 16.52
CA ALA A 208 -16.73 -2.54 16.42
C ALA A 208 -17.28 -3.10 17.75
N MET A 209 -16.53 -3.98 18.42
CA MET A 209 -16.88 -4.47 19.75
C MET A 209 -16.92 -3.35 20.80
N ALA A 210 -15.91 -2.48 20.81
CA ALA A 210 -15.89 -1.33 21.72
C ALA A 210 -17.09 -0.40 21.52
N GLN A 211 -17.52 -0.20 20.27
CA GLN A 211 -18.70 0.61 19.96
C GLN A 211 -19.99 -0.03 20.48
N LEU A 212 -20.16 -1.35 20.32
CA LEU A 212 -21.31 -2.08 20.87
C LEU A 212 -21.35 -2.00 22.41
N ILE A 213 -20.21 -2.19 23.07
CA ILE A 213 -20.10 -2.06 24.54
C ILE A 213 -20.47 -0.64 24.98
N LYS A 214 -20.00 0.38 24.27
CA LYS A 214 -20.34 1.78 24.56
C LYS A 214 -21.84 2.05 24.43
N TRP A 215 -22.47 1.55 23.37
CA TRP A 215 -23.93 1.67 23.19
C TRP A 215 -24.68 0.97 24.31
N LYS A 216 -24.28 -0.26 24.64
CA LYS A 216 -24.85 -1.03 25.75
C LYS A 216 -24.82 -0.27 27.06
N GLN A 217 -23.64 0.24 27.46
CA GLN A 217 -23.47 1.03 28.69
C GLN A 217 -24.35 2.28 28.69
N SER A 218 -24.50 2.94 27.54
CA SER A 218 -25.38 4.10 27.41
C SER A 218 -26.85 3.74 27.66
N TYR A 219 -27.33 2.63 27.12
CA TYR A 219 -28.72 2.19 27.33
C TYR A 219 -28.96 1.67 28.75
N GLU A 220 -28.00 0.96 29.35
CA GLU A 220 -28.06 0.50 30.74
C GLU A 220 -28.18 1.70 31.70
N LYS A 221 -27.37 2.74 31.50
CA LYS A 221 -27.42 3.96 32.31
C LYS A 221 -28.78 4.66 32.20
N ASN A 222 -29.29 4.83 30.98
CA ASN A 222 -30.59 5.46 30.75
C ASN A 222 -31.75 4.64 31.35
N SER A 223 -31.65 3.30 31.34
CA SER A 223 -32.64 2.41 31.98
C SER A 223 -32.62 2.51 33.51
N GLN A 224 -31.45 2.71 34.12
CA GLN A 224 -31.32 2.90 35.57
C GLN A 224 -31.81 4.28 36.03
N GLU A 225 -31.53 5.33 35.26
CA GLU A 225 -31.98 6.70 35.56
C GLU A 225 -33.50 6.85 35.45
N SER A 226 -34.13 6.21 34.45
CA SER A 226 -35.59 6.18 34.29
C SER A 226 -36.29 5.44 35.43
N LYS A 227 -35.81 4.26 35.82
CA LYS A 227 -36.34 3.52 37.00
C LYS A 227 -36.19 4.29 38.31
N SER A 228 -35.08 5.00 38.49
CA SER A 228 -34.83 5.83 39.68
C SER A 228 -35.73 7.07 39.73
N ALA A 229 -36.09 7.63 38.58
CA ALA A 229 -37.03 8.75 38.47
C ALA A 229 -38.48 8.31 38.77
N GLU A 230 -38.91 7.15 38.27
CA GLU A 230 -40.24 6.58 38.56
C GLU A 230 -40.41 6.20 40.03
N GLN A 231 -39.38 5.62 40.67
CA GLN A 231 -39.41 5.36 42.12
C GLN A 231 -39.53 6.65 42.94
N LYS A 232 -38.77 7.70 42.60
CA LYS A 232 -38.88 9.00 43.28
C LYS A 232 -40.25 9.67 43.10
N GLN A 233 -40.93 9.43 41.98
CA GLN A 233 -42.26 9.97 41.73
C GLN A 233 -43.35 9.19 42.51
N ASN A 234 -43.17 7.89 42.72
CA ASN A 234 -44.07 7.07 43.53
C ASN A 234 -43.85 7.22 45.05
N ASP A 235 -42.65 7.61 45.50
CA ASP A 235 -42.32 7.89 46.90
C ASP A 235 -42.71 9.31 47.37
N ILE A 236 -43.44 10.09 46.55
CA ILE A 236 -44.01 11.37 46.99
C ILE A 236 -45.15 11.09 47.98
N ASN A 237 -44.81 11.13 49.27
CA ASN A 237 -45.73 11.09 50.40
C ASN A 237 -46.66 12.32 50.35
N TRP A 238 -47.93 12.11 49.97
CA TRP A 238 -48.98 13.12 50.07
C TRP A 238 -49.27 13.36 51.55
N GLY A 239 -48.61 14.40 52.11
CA GLY A 239 -48.70 14.76 53.52
C GLY A 239 -50.14 14.74 54.03
N ASN A 240 -50.33 14.10 55.20
CA ASN A 240 -51.59 14.01 55.93
C ASN A 240 -52.34 15.35 55.91
N ALA A 241 -53.55 15.32 55.34
CA ALA A 241 -54.54 16.36 55.59
C ALA A 241 -54.95 16.29 57.08
N GLN A 242 -55.06 17.49 57.66
CA GLN A 242 -55.35 17.78 59.06
C GLN A 242 -56.55 17.03 59.64
#